data_AF-A0A1J7IWU1-F1
#
_entry.id   AF-A0A1J7IWU1-F1
#
_cell.length_a   1.000
_cell.length_b   1.000
_cell.length_c   1.000
_cell.angle_alpha   90.00
_cell.angle_beta   90.00
_cell.angle_gamma   90.00
#
_symmetry.space_group_name_H-M   'P 1'
#
loop_
_entity.id
_entity.type
_entity.pdbx_description
1 polymer ?
#
loop_
_entity_poly.entity_id
_entity_poly.type
_entity_poly.pdbx_seq_one_letter_code
_entity_poly.pdbx_strand_id
1 'polypeptide(L)'
;DDESDFDEEYFTRTYQPLSNLPTPPPSCRDSIASLSPRSLTEQDELLESALLGPAVHLVNLVPPTASLATPSVSTVHEILTRANLPSETVALAVCILDSLNSKFSHNWRLSCPLACLEGTSAPARHARPHIDAVCPEVIVLASLIVAVKFLEDYQEPTHHYASNWGNDLWTCEQINVTERCIMESLGYRIMPLWDRQLIEDALADMQRAGRQANL
;
A
#
# COMPACT_ATOMS: atom_id res chain seq x y z
N ASP A 1 -21.72 -8.49 -59.86
CA ASP A 1 -20.49 -9.28 -59.84
C ASP A 1 -19.33 -8.38 -60.23
N ASP A 2 -18.78 -7.66 -59.26
CA ASP A 2 -17.51 -6.94 -59.39
C ASP A 2 -16.47 -7.78 -58.64
N GLU A 3 -15.66 -8.52 -59.40
CA GLU A 3 -14.57 -9.34 -58.88
C GLU A 3 -13.50 -8.43 -58.27
N SER A 4 -13.27 -8.59 -56.97
CA SER A 4 -12.26 -7.86 -56.22
C SER A 4 -10.88 -8.38 -56.61
N ASP A 5 -10.16 -7.64 -57.46
CA ASP A 5 -8.80 -7.95 -57.88
C ASP A 5 -7.86 -7.82 -56.66
N PHE A 6 -7.53 -8.97 -56.06
CA PHE A 6 -6.62 -9.04 -54.93
C PHE A 6 -5.19 -8.97 -55.46
N ASP A 7 -4.56 -7.80 -55.33
CA ASP A 7 -3.18 -7.55 -55.75
C ASP A 7 -2.17 -8.33 -54.88
N GLU A 8 -1.97 -9.61 -55.22
CA GLU A 8 -1.02 -10.50 -54.57
C GLU A 8 0.43 -9.97 -54.66
N GLU A 9 0.74 -9.15 -55.67
CA GLU A 9 2.03 -8.48 -55.83
C GLU A 9 2.29 -7.42 -54.73
N TYR A 10 1.24 -6.72 -54.27
CA TYR A 10 1.34 -5.76 -53.16
C TYR A 10 1.57 -6.50 -51.82
N PHE A 11 0.84 -7.59 -51.58
CA PHE A 11 0.98 -8.39 -50.37
C PHE A 11 2.39 -8.97 -50.22
N THR A 12 2.95 -9.48 -51.32
CA THR A 12 4.30 -10.08 -51.33
C THR A 12 5.41 -9.05 -51.13
N ARG A 13 5.20 -7.77 -51.50
CA ARG A 13 6.16 -6.68 -51.23
C ARG A 13 6.12 -6.22 -49.77
N THR A 14 4.96 -6.25 -49.12
CA THR A 14 4.80 -5.69 -47.77
C THR A 14 5.06 -6.72 -46.66
N TYR A 15 4.78 -8.00 -46.90
CA TYR A 15 4.93 -9.06 -45.89
C TYR A 15 6.17 -9.90 -46.15
N GLN A 16 7.33 -9.40 -45.72
CA GLN A 16 8.57 -10.17 -45.68
C GLN A 16 8.60 -11.05 -44.42
N PRO A 17 8.91 -12.36 -44.51
CA PRO A 17 8.96 -13.23 -43.34
C PRO A 17 10.03 -12.77 -42.35
N LEU A 18 9.63 -12.55 -41.10
CA LEU A 18 10.46 -12.07 -39.97
C LEU A 18 11.42 -13.14 -39.43
N SER A 19 12.21 -13.79 -40.30
CA SER A 19 13.09 -14.89 -39.92
C SER A 19 14.52 -14.46 -39.55
N ASN A 20 14.75 -13.19 -39.20
CA ASN A 20 16.05 -12.67 -38.74
C ASN A 20 15.95 -11.89 -37.41
N LEU A 21 15.03 -12.27 -36.53
CA LEU A 21 15.13 -11.83 -35.13
C LEU A 21 16.28 -12.63 -34.48
N PRO A 22 17.27 -11.98 -33.85
CA PRO A 22 18.28 -12.70 -33.08
C PRO A 22 17.58 -13.49 -31.97
N THR A 23 17.89 -14.77 -31.84
CA THR A 23 17.46 -15.58 -30.70
C THR A 23 17.91 -14.88 -29.40
N PRO A 24 17.04 -14.76 -28.39
CA PRO A 24 17.44 -14.23 -27.09
C PRO A 24 18.59 -15.09 -26.54
N PRO A 25 19.58 -14.48 -25.85
CA PRO A 25 20.68 -15.23 -25.26
C PRO A 25 20.15 -16.23 -24.21
N PRO A 26 20.81 -17.39 -24.03
CA PRO A 26 20.46 -18.30 -22.95
C PRO A 26 20.63 -17.59 -21.61
N SER A 27 19.63 -17.65 -20.73
CA SER A 27 19.77 -17.18 -19.35
C SER A 27 20.92 -17.91 -18.68
N CYS A 28 21.98 -17.18 -18.34
CA CYS A 28 22.95 -17.58 -17.32
C CYS A 28 22.21 -17.61 -15.98
N ARG A 29 21.53 -18.71 -15.68
CA ARG A 29 21.17 -19.06 -14.31
C ARG A 29 22.14 -20.13 -13.83
N ASP A 30 23.42 -19.72 -13.78
CA ASP A 30 24.40 -20.43 -12.99
C ASP A 30 24.03 -20.27 -11.51
N SER A 31 23.61 -21.37 -10.92
CA SER A 31 23.93 -21.78 -9.56
C SER A 31 23.84 -20.71 -8.46
N ILE A 32 22.65 -20.55 -7.88
CA ILE A 32 22.56 -20.32 -6.42
C ILE A 32 22.46 -21.71 -5.78
N ALA A 33 23.60 -22.37 -5.69
CA ALA A 33 23.77 -23.58 -4.90
C ALA A 33 25.03 -23.42 -4.05
N SER A 34 25.05 -22.41 -3.16
CA SER A 34 25.88 -22.41 -1.94
C SER A 34 25.73 -21.12 -1.12
N LEU A 35 24.51 -20.79 -0.69
CA LEU A 35 24.35 -20.10 0.60
C LEU A 35 23.13 -20.75 1.25
N SER A 36 23.37 -21.54 2.30
CA SER A 36 22.31 -21.93 3.23
C SER A 36 21.76 -20.67 3.90
N PRO A 37 20.44 -20.47 3.92
CA PRO A 37 19.81 -19.61 4.90
C PRO A 37 18.66 -20.38 5.55
N ARG A 38 18.92 -21.60 6.06
CA ARG A 38 17.88 -22.39 6.74
C ARG A 38 17.38 -21.75 8.05
N SER A 39 17.95 -20.62 8.46
CA SER A 39 17.48 -19.83 9.61
C SER A 39 16.72 -18.55 9.21
N LEU A 40 16.79 -18.10 7.94
CA LEU A 40 16.06 -16.91 7.50
C LEU A 40 14.66 -17.25 7.01
N THR A 41 14.46 -18.42 6.38
CA THR A 41 13.16 -18.81 5.83
C THR A 41 12.12 -19.05 6.92
N GLU A 42 12.49 -19.74 7.99
CA GLU A 42 11.57 -19.96 9.13
C GLU A 42 11.27 -18.65 9.87
N GLN A 43 12.21 -17.71 9.92
CA GLN A 43 12.03 -16.44 10.60
C GLN A 43 11.17 -15.48 9.78
N ASP A 44 11.34 -15.42 8.45
CA ASP A 44 10.45 -14.70 7.55
C ASP A 44 9.03 -15.30 7.59
N GLU A 45 8.88 -16.61 7.48
CA GLU A 45 7.56 -17.26 7.55
C GLU A 45 6.86 -17.02 8.90
N LEU A 46 7.60 -17.03 10.01
CA LEU A 46 7.06 -16.72 11.33
C LEU A 46 6.70 -15.24 11.49
N LEU A 47 7.49 -14.32 10.92
CA LEU A 47 7.25 -12.89 10.99
C LEU A 47 6.07 -12.50 10.07
N GLU A 48 5.99 -13.08 8.89
CA GLU A 48 4.83 -13.00 7.99
C GLU A 48 3.57 -13.53 8.71
N SER A 49 3.66 -14.66 9.40
CA SER A 49 2.55 -15.20 10.19
C SER A 49 2.16 -14.29 11.36
N ALA A 50 3.14 -13.69 12.06
CA ALA A 50 2.91 -12.82 13.22
C ALA A 50 2.24 -11.49 12.85
N LEU A 51 2.55 -10.94 11.68
CA LEU A 51 1.99 -9.67 11.19
C LEU A 51 0.60 -9.80 10.58
N LEU A 52 0.12 -11.01 10.32
CA LEU A 52 -1.22 -11.23 9.75
C LEU A 52 -2.32 -10.67 10.67
N GLY A 53 -2.24 -10.92 11.98
CA GLY A 53 -3.22 -10.42 12.95
C GLY A 53 -3.29 -8.87 12.99
N PRO A 54 -2.16 -8.17 13.19
CA PRO A 54 -2.08 -6.73 13.03
C PRO A 54 -2.62 -6.21 11.70
N ALA A 55 -2.26 -6.84 10.56
CA ALA A 55 -2.71 -6.40 9.25
C ALA A 55 -4.24 -6.49 9.09
N VAL A 56 -4.83 -7.62 9.49
CA VAL A 56 -6.28 -7.82 9.48
C VAL A 56 -6.98 -6.79 10.37
N HIS A 57 -6.45 -6.55 11.57
CA HIS A 57 -7.05 -5.62 12.51
C HIS A 57 -7.00 -4.16 12.00
N LEU A 58 -5.86 -3.71 11.49
CA LEU A 58 -5.71 -2.37 10.91
C LEU A 58 -6.64 -2.14 9.71
N VAL A 59 -6.78 -3.13 8.83
CA VAL A 59 -7.72 -3.07 7.70
C VAL A 59 -9.16 -2.87 8.17
N ASN A 60 -9.57 -3.56 9.23
CA ASN A 60 -10.92 -3.45 9.77
C ASN A 60 -11.21 -2.08 10.42
N LEU A 61 -10.17 -1.31 10.77
CA LEU A 61 -10.29 0.03 11.34
C LEU A 61 -10.28 1.14 10.28
N VAL A 62 -10.01 0.81 9.02
CA VAL A 62 -10.08 1.80 7.92
C VAL A 62 -11.52 2.34 7.84
N PRO A 63 -11.74 3.66 7.97
CA PRO A 63 -13.10 4.20 7.98
C PRO A 63 -13.83 3.90 6.66
N PRO A 64 -14.94 3.14 6.65
CA PRO A 64 -15.61 2.72 5.43
C PRO A 64 -16.23 3.90 4.66
N THR A 65 -16.43 5.03 5.32
CA THR A 65 -16.91 6.28 4.70
C THR A 65 -15.81 7.08 4.00
N ALA A 66 -14.54 6.68 4.10
CA ALA A 66 -13.42 7.35 3.46
C ALA A 66 -13.28 6.97 1.98
N SER A 67 -13.44 5.69 1.64
CA SER A 67 -13.31 5.17 0.26
C SER A 67 -14.33 4.07 0.01
N LEU A 68 -14.84 3.95 -1.22
CA LEU A 68 -15.64 2.79 -1.64
C LEU A 68 -14.76 1.59 -2.00
N ALA A 69 -13.46 1.80 -2.20
CA ALA A 69 -12.51 0.71 -2.42
C ALA A 69 -12.37 -0.14 -1.15
N THR A 70 -12.38 -1.46 -1.31
CA THR A 70 -12.20 -2.39 -0.19
C THR A 70 -10.71 -2.43 0.19
N PRO A 71 -10.34 -2.14 1.45
CA PRO A 71 -8.95 -2.23 1.90
C PRO A 71 -8.45 -3.68 1.89
N SER A 72 -7.19 -3.84 1.52
CA SER A 72 -6.48 -5.09 1.28
C SER A 72 -5.59 -5.46 2.45
N VAL A 73 -5.87 -6.62 3.06
CA VAL A 73 -5.02 -7.21 4.11
C VAL A 73 -3.61 -7.48 3.60
N SER A 74 -3.47 -7.94 2.35
CA SER A 74 -2.15 -8.19 1.74
C SER A 74 -1.32 -6.92 1.68
N THR A 75 -1.92 -5.81 1.24
CA THR A 75 -1.21 -4.54 1.11
C THR A 75 -0.77 -4.00 2.47
N VAL A 76 -1.64 -4.05 3.49
CA VAL A 76 -1.28 -3.64 4.85
C VAL A 76 -0.23 -4.56 5.46
N HIS A 77 -0.32 -5.87 5.23
CA HIS A 77 0.68 -6.83 5.68
C HIS A 77 2.05 -6.51 5.11
N GLU A 78 2.15 -6.28 3.81
CA GLU A 78 3.41 -5.89 3.18
C GLU A 78 3.95 -4.55 3.71
N ILE A 79 3.08 -3.57 4.01
CA ILE A 79 3.48 -2.31 4.65
C ILE A 79 4.13 -2.61 6.01
N LEU A 80 3.51 -3.45 6.85
CA LEU A 80 4.04 -3.82 8.16
C LEU A 80 5.38 -4.56 8.04
N THR A 81 5.49 -5.50 7.09
CA THR A 81 6.72 -6.26 6.83
C THR A 81 7.86 -5.34 6.43
N ARG A 82 7.62 -4.38 5.53
CA ARG A 82 8.62 -3.39 5.11
C ARG A 82 8.97 -2.39 6.21
N ALA A 83 7.99 -1.96 6.99
CA ALA A 83 8.19 -0.99 8.06
C ALA A 83 8.94 -1.60 9.26
N ASN A 84 8.74 -2.90 9.52
CA ASN A 84 9.40 -3.67 10.58
C ASN A 84 9.39 -2.94 11.94
N LEU A 85 8.21 -2.47 12.34
CA LEU A 85 8.03 -1.64 13.54
C LEU A 85 7.82 -2.49 14.80
N PRO A 86 8.18 -1.97 15.98
CA PRO A 86 7.79 -2.56 17.25
C PRO A 86 6.27 -2.71 17.37
N SER A 87 5.81 -3.76 18.04
CA SER A 87 4.39 -4.06 18.20
C SER A 87 3.60 -2.93 18.88
N GLU A 88 4.24 -2.22 19.80
CA GLU A 88 3.68 -1.11 20.55
C GLU A 88 3.48 0.12 19.64
N THR A 89 4.40 0.35 18.70
CA THR A 89 4.25 1.40 17.68
C THR A 89 3.07 1.10 16.76
N VAL A 90 2.90 -0.17 16.35
CA VAL A 90 1.73 -0.61 15.58
C VAL A 90 0.44 -0.49 16.41
N ALA A 91 0.48 -0.82 17.70
CA ALA A 91 -0.64 -0.65 18.62
C ALA A 91 -1.05 0.83 18.78
N LEU A 92 -0.10 1.76 18.82
CA LEU A 92 -0.43 3.19 18.80
C LEU A 92 -1.12 3.59 17.49
N ALA A 93 -0.68 3.06 16.35
CA ALA A 93 -1.35 3.28 15.07
C ALA A 93 -2.78 2.73 15.05
N VAL A 94 -3.01 1.57 15.69
CA VAL A 94 -4.36 1.02 15.95
C VAL A 94 -5.20 2.01 16.74
N CYS A 95 -4.70 2.53 17.87
CA CYS A 95 -5.43 3.51 18.69
C CYS A 95 -5.72 4.82 17.93
N ILE A 96 -4.79 5.26 17.07
CA ILE A 96 -4.97 6.43 16.19
C ILE A 96 -6.14 6.18 15.22
N LEU A 97 -6.15 5.03 14.54
CA LEU A 97 -7.20 4.68 13.57
C LEU A 97 -8.57 4.54 14.24
N ASP A 98 -8.65 3.87 15.39
CA ASP A 98 -9.89 3.68 16.14
C ASP A 98 -10.48 5.01 16.65
N SER A 99 -9.62 6.03 16.84
CA SER A 99 -10.02 7.38 17.23
C SER A 99 -10.49 8.25 16.07
N LEU A 100 -10.37 7.80 14.81
CA LEU A 100 -10.84 8.56 13.65
C LEU A 100 -12.36 8.56 13.58
N ASN A 101 -12.94 9.71 13.24
CA ASN A 101 -14.38 9.90 13.19
C ASN A 101 -14.86 10.30 11.79
N SER A 102 -16.17 10.48 11.62
CA SER A 102 -16.75 10.84 10.32
C SER A 102 -16.25 12.18 9.75
N LYS A 103 -15.80 13.11 10.60
CA LYS A 103 -15.16 14.37 10.15
C LYS A 103 -13.83 14.09 9.46
N PHE A 104 -13.06 13.12 9.93
CA PHE A 104 -11.85 12.67 9.23
C PHE A 104 -12.19 12.21 7.81
N SER A 105 -13.12 11.25 7.65
CA SER A 105 -13.48 10.73 6.31
C SER A 105 -13.99 11.81 5.38
N HIS A 106 -14.76 12.78 5.89
CA HIS A 106 -15.21 13.91 5.09
C HIS A 106 -14.04 14.80 4.64
N ASN A 107 -13.18 15.22 5.56
CA ASN A 107 -12.07 16.12 5.26
C ASN A 107 -11.03 15.46 4.34
N TRP A 108 -10.74 14.18 4.57
CA TRP A 108 -9.81 13.42 3.76
C TRP A 108 -10.29 13.32 2.31
N ARG A 109 -11.57 12.98 2.06
CA ARG A 109 -12.12 12.91 0.70
C ARG A 109 -12.10 14.24 -0.06
N LEU A 110 -12.18 15.36 0.65
CA LEU A 110 -12.11 16.69 0.04
C LEU A 110 -10.67 17.16 -0.22
N SER A 111 -9.71 16.66 0.55
CA SER A 111 -8.33 17.18 0.55
C SER A 111 -7.35 16.27 -0.17
N CYS A 112 -7.56 14.96 -0.16
CA CYS A 112 -6.60 13.99 -0.67
C CYS A 112 -6.44 14.16 -2.20
N PRO A 113 -5.21 14.42 -2.69
CA PRO A 113 -4.98 14.59 -4.11
C PRO A 113 -5.20 13.25 -4.82
N LEU A 114 -6.00 13.30 -5.86
CA LEU A 114 -6.24 12.16 -6.73
C LEU A 114 -5.00 12.00 -7.61
N ALA A 115 -4.47 10.79 -7.72
CA ALA A 115 -3.29 10.55 -8.55
C ALA A 115 -3.59 11.01 -9.98
N CYS A 116 -3.00 12.14 -10.37
CA CYS A 116 -3.06 12.61 -11.76
C CYS A 116 -2.03 11.77 -12.51
N LEU A 117 -2.50 10.91 -13.43
CA LEU A 117 -1.62 10.22 -14.37
C LEU A 117 -1.01 11.26 -15.32
N GLU A 118 0.00 11.99 -14.87
CA GLU A 118 0.83 12.84 -15.71
C GLU A 118 1.61 11.94 -16.68
N GLY A 119 1.02 11.64 -17.85
CA GLY A 119 1.72 10.87 -18.88
C GLY A 119 0.90 10.25 -19.99
N THR A 120 -0.43 10.18 -19.89
CA THR A 120 -1.24 9.64 -20.99
C THR A 120 -1.80 10.76 -21.86
N SER A 121 -1.15 10.96 -23.01
CA SER A 121 -1.61 11.75 -24.16
C SER A 121 -2.81 11.11 -24.87
N ALA A 122 -3.77 10.57 -24.13
CA ALA A 122 -5.01 10.03 -24.66
C ALA A 122 -6.16 10.99 -24.33
N PRO A 123 -7.10 11.27 -25.27
CA PRO A 123 -8.27 12.08 -24.98
C PRO A 123 -9.27 11.25 -24.18
N ALA A 124 -8.99 11.00 -22.89
CA ALA A 124 -9.91 10.38 -21.95
C ALA A 124 -11.00 11.38 -21.59
N ARG A 125 -11.95 11.56 -22.50
CA ARG A 125 -13.17 12.31 -22.24
C ARG A 125 -13.99 11.55 -21.18
N HIS A 126 -14.08 12.13 -19.97
CA HIS A 126 -15.14 11.96 -18.95
C HIS A 126 -14.93 11.08 -17.71
N ALA A 127 -13.80 10.41 -17.48
CA ALA A 127 -13.54 9.84 -16.15
C ALA A 127 -12.91 10.92 -15.26
N ARG A 128 -13.73 11.70 -14.55
CA ARG A 128 -13.20 12.55 -13.48
C ARG A 128 -12.52 11.62 -12.47
N PRO A 129 -11.26 11.87 -12.09
CA PRO A 129 -10.67 11.10 -11.01
C PRO A 129 -11.60 11.21 -9.80
N HIS A 130 -11.93 10.06 -9.20
CA HIS A 130 -12.76 9.96 -8.01
C HIS A 130 -11.87 9.57 -6.83
N ILE A 131 -12.27 9.87 -5.60
CA ILE A 131 -11.49 9.54 -4.41
C ILE A 131 -11.19 8.04 -4.28
N ASP A 132 -12.04 7.19 -4.86
CA ASP A 132 -11.81 5.74 -4.91
C ASP A 132 -10.61 5.33 -5.79
N ALA A 133 -10.01 6.26 -6.54
CA ALA A 133 -8.75 6.02 -7.23
C ALA A 133 -7.54 5.97 -6.29
N VAL A 134 -7.70 6.41 -5.03
CA VAL A 134 -6.66 6.34 -4.00
C VAL A 134 -6.97 5.16 -3.08
N CYS A 135 -6.06 4.18 -3.06
CA CYS A 135 -6.15 3.01 -2.19
C CYS A 135 -6.19 3.45 -0.71
N PRO A 136 -7.20 3.05 0.08
CA PRO A 136 -7.44 3.56 1.43
C PRO A 136 -6.39 3.15 2.47
N GLU A 137 -5.52 2.19 2.15
CA GLU A 137 -4.39 1.75 2.98
C GLU A 137 -3.38 2.87 3.22
N VAL A 138 -3.42 3.97 2.44
CA VAL A 138 -2.67 5.20 2.77
C VAL A 138 -3.04 5.76 4.14
N ILE A 139 -4.27 5.52 4.63
CA ILE A 139 -4.72 5.92 5.96
C ILE A 139 -4.00 5.09 7.03
N VAL A 140 -3.77 3.80 6.77
CA VAL A 140 -2.99 2.93 7.66
C VAL A 140 -1.52 3.35 7.64
N LEU A 141 -0.93 3.54 6.45
CA LEU A 141 0.45 4.01 6.29
C LEU A 141 0.68 5.33 7.04
N ALA A 142 -0.19 6.32 6.85
CA ALA A 142 -0.08 7.61 7.52
C ALA A 142 -0.24 7.50 9.05
N SER A 143 -1.09 6.59 9.54
CA SER A 143 -1.24 6.36 10.98
C SER A 143 0.03 5.75 11.60
N LEU A 144 0.69 4.82 10.90
CA LEU A 144 1.99 4.27 11.31
C LEU A 144 3.08 5.34 11.34
N ILE A 145 3.12 6.21 10.32
CA ILE A 145 4.07 7.32 10.26
C ILE A 145 3.84 8.29 11.43
N VAL A 146 2.59 8.65 11.72
CA VAL A 146 2.25 9.51 12.87
C VAL A 146 2.69 8.87 14.19
N ALA A 147 2.47 7.56 14.37
CA ALA A 147 2.92 6.83 15.55
C ALA A 147 4.46 6.87 15.70
N VAL A 148 5.20 6.60 14.62
CA VAL A 148 6.67 6.68 14.63
C VAL A 148 7.16 8.09 14.92
N LYS A 149 6.61 9.10 14.24
CA LYS A 149 6.97 10.50 14.48
C LYS A 149 6.69 10.96 15.91
N PHE A 150 5.77 10.29 16.61
CA PHE A 150 5.46 10.57 18.01
C PHE A 150 6.43 9.87 18.99
N LEU A 151 6.86 8.64 18.69
CA LEU A 151 7.67 7.82 19.59
C LEU A 151 9.19 7.98 19.38
N GLU A 152 9.61 8.27 18.16
CA GLU A 152 11.02 8.34 17.78
C GLU A 152 11.50 9.79 17.66
N ASP A 153 12.71 10.05 18.16
CA ASP A 153 13.37 11.36 18.03
C ASP A 153 13.86 11.64 16.60
N TYR A 154 14.21 10.57 15.86
CA TYR A 154 14.66 10.65 14.47
C TYR A 154 13.52 10.31 13.51
N GLN A 155 13.27 11.22 12.57
CA GLN A 155 12.19 11.07 11.60
C GLN A 155 12.75 11.03 10.18
N GLU A 156 12.31 10.03 9.44
CA GLU A 156 12.58 9.95 8.00
C GLU A 156 11.71 10.95 7.22
N PRO A 157 12.19 11.44 6.08
CA PRO A 157 11.41 12.32 5.21
C PRO A 157 10.27 11.54 4.51
N THR A 158 9.20 12.24 4.09
CA THR A 158 8.02 11.59 3.48
C THR A 158 8.35 10.70 2.28
N HIS A 159 9.35 11.06 1.46
CA HIS A 159 9.73 10.26 0.30
C HIS A 159 10.29 8.88 0.70
N HIS A 160 10.96 8.77 1.85
CA HIS A 160 11.41 7.48 2.38
C HIS A 160 10.22 6.59 2.72
N TYR A 161 9.18 7.12 3.37
CA TYR A 161 7.98 6.33 3.66
C TYR A 161 7.23 5.96 2.37
N ALA A 162 7.16 6.85 1.39
CA ALA A 162 6.53 6.57 0.11
C ALA A 162 7.19 5.39 -0.62
N SER A 163 8.53 5.39 -0.71
CA SER A 163 9.28 4.33 -1.39
C SER A 163 9.39 3.07 -0.54
N ASN A 164 9.88 3.20 0.70
CA ASN A 164 10.31 2.04 1.49
C ASN A 164 9.15 1.34 2.17
N TRP A 165 8.11 2.07 2.60
CA TRP A 165 6.95 1.45 3.25
C TRP A 165 5.77 1.34 2.29
N GLY A 166 5.54 2.37 1.49
CA GLY A 166 4.46 2.46 0.52
C GLY A 166 4.74 1.75 -0.80
N ASN A 167 5.98 1.35 -1.10
CA ASN A 167 6.38 0.75 -2.38
C ASN A 167 5.93 1.58 -3.59
N ASP A 168 6.04 2.90 -3.48
CA ASP A 168 5.64 3.90 -4.48
C ASP A 168 4.15 3.87 -4.88
N LEU A 169 3.29 3.25 -4.07
CA LEU A 169 1.84 3.22 -4.30
C LEU A 169 1.17 4.59 -4.10
N TRP A 170 1.78 5.46 -3.27
CA TRP A 170 1.23 6.78 -2.95
C TRP A 170 2.27 7.87 -3.08
N THR A 171 1.83 9.04 -3.54
CA THR A 171 2.69 10.21 -3.62
C THR A 171 2.97 10.79 -2.24
N CYS A 172 4.08 11.53 -2.11
CA CYS A 172 4.36 12.29 -0.90
C CYS A 172 3.22 13.24 -0.51
N GLU A 173 2.52 13.81 -1.50
CA GLU A 173 1.40 14.70 -1.26
C GLU A 173 0.20 13.96 -0.64
N GLN A 174 -0.13 12.77 -1.15
CA GLN A 174 -1.19 11.92 -0.60
C GLN A 174 -0.89 11.54 0.86
N ILE A 175 0.35 11.16 1.16
CA ILE A 175 0.79 10.82 2.51
C ILE A 175 0.69 12.05 3.42
N ASN A 176 1.30 13.18 3.04
CA ASN A 176 1.31 14.40 3.86
C ASN A 176 -0.10 14.93 4.14
N VAL A 177 -0.99 14.91 3.15
CA VAL A 177 -2.39 15.32 3.35
C VAL A 177 -3.11 14.36 4.30
N THR A 178 -2.87 13.05 4.17
CA THR A 178 -3.51 12.06 5.04
C THR A 178 -3.02 12.19 6.48
N GLU A 179 -1.72 12.35 6.72
CA GLU A 179 -1.15 12.65 8.04
C GLU A 179 -1.79 13.90 8.65
N ARG A 180 -1.88 14.99 7.88
CA ARG A 180 -2.52 16.23 8.34
C ARG A 180 -3.99 16.01 8.72
N CYS A 181 -4.77 15.30 7.89
CA CYS A 181 -6.17 15.01 8.20
C CYS A 181 -6.32 14.17 9.48
N ILE A 182 -5.43 13.20 9.72
CA ILE A 182 -5.38 12.43 10.97
C ILE A 182 -5.14 13.38 12.15
N MET A 183 -4.09 14.20 12.08
CA MET A 183 -3.72 15.11 13.15
C MET A 183 -4.82 16.14 13.46
N GLU A 184 -5.46 16.70 12.44
CA GLU A 184 -6.60 17.60 12.58
C GLU A 184 -7.82 16.90 13.23
N SER A 185 -8.08 15.63 12.87
CA SER A 185 -9.16 14.83 13.46
C SER A 185 -8.92 14.56 14.95
N LEU A 186 -7.67 14.28 15.34
CA LEU A 186 -7.27 14.08 16.73
C LEU A 186 -7.15 15.39 17.53
N GLY A 187 -7.33 16.55 16.89
CA GLY A 187 -7.08 17.85 17.52
C GLY A 187 -5.62 18.00 17.98
N TYR A 188 -4.68 17.37 17.28
CA TYR A 188 -3.25 17.34 17.58
C TYR A 188 -2.89 16.74 18.96
N ARG A 189 -3.74 15.84 19.49
CA ARG A 189 -3.53 15.19 20.80
C ARG A 189 -3.30 13.69 20.65
N ILE A 190 -2.05 13.30 20.43
CA ILE A 190 -1.66 11.87 20.38
C ILE A 190 -1.39 11.31 21.78
N MET A 191 -0.82 12.09 22.70
CA MET A 191 -0.42 11.62 24.04
C MET A 191 -1.50 10.82 24.80
N PRO A 192 -2.80 11.18 24.77
CA PRO A 192 -3.83 10.38 25.43
C PRO A 192 -4.02 8.97 24.85
N LEU A 193 -3.62 8.74 23.59
CA LEU A 193 -3.68 7.44 22.92
C LEU A 193 -2.50 6.55 23.29
N TRP A 194 -1.40 7.13 23.79
CA TRP A 194 -0.26 6.41 24.36
C TRP A 194 -0.49 6.08 25.84
N ASP A 195 -1.71 5.65 26.15
CA ASP A 195 -2.06 5.11 27.46
C ASP A 195 -1.77 3.61 27.50
N ARG A 196 -1.19 3.14 28.61
CA ARG A 196 -0.77 1.74 28.74
C ARG A 196 -1.93 0.76 28.54
N GLN A 197 -3.12 1.05 29.05
CA GLN A 197 -4.27 0.16 28.94
C GLN A 197 -4.75 0.09 27.49
N LEU A 198 -4.83 1.24 26.81
CA LEU A 198 -5.20 1.29 25.39
C LEU A 198 -4.22 0.50 24.51
N ILE A 199 -2.91 0.60 24.78
CA ILE A 199 -1.89 -0.14 24.04
C ILE A 199 -1.97 -1.65 24.32
N GLU A 200 -2.15 -2.06 25.58
CA GLU A 200 -2.32 -3.48 25.94
C GLU A 200 -3.59 -4.08 25.30
N ASP A 201 -4.69 -3.33 25.27
CA ASP A 201 -5.94 -3.74 24.62
C ASP A 201 -5.78 -3.88 23.10
N ALA A 202 -5.14 -2.89 22.45
CA ALA A 202 -4.85 -2.93 21.02
C ALA A 202 -3.96 -4.13 20.63
N LEU A 203 -2.94 -4.44 21.44
CA LEU A 203 -2.11 -5.64 21.25
C LEU A 203 -2.95 -6.92 21.34
N ALA A 204 -3.85 -7.02 22.31
CA ALA A 204 -4.72 -8.18 22.49
C ALA A 204 -5.71 -8.35 21.32
N ASP A 205 -6.22 -7.25 20.77
CA ASP A 205 -7.14 -7.26 19.63
C ASP A 205 -6.44 -7.67 18.33
N MET A 206 -5.22 -7.19 18.08
CA MET A 206 -4.39 -7.66 16.96
C MET A 206 -4.11 -9.17 17.03
N GLN A 207 -3.79 -9.69 18.23
CA GLN A 207 -3.60 -11.13 18.44
C GLN A 207 -4.89 -11.93 18.25
N ARG A 208 -6.05 -11.37 18.63
CA ARG A 208 -7.35 -12.00 18.41
C ARG A 208 -7.70 -12.06 16.92
N ALA A 209 -7.44 -10.99 16.18
CA ALA A 209 -7.66 -10.94 14.73
C ALA A 209 -6.83 -12.01 13.99
N GLY A 210 -5.57 -12.21 14.37
CA GLY A 210 -4.72 -13.23 13.76
C GLY A 210 -5.22 -14.66 13.99
N ARG A 211 -5.74 -14.95 15.20
CA ARG A 211 -6.37 -16.26 15.49
C ARG A 211 -7.62 -16.50 14.67
N GLN A 212 -8.41 -15.46 14.38
CA GLN A 212 -9.62 -15.57 13.58
C GLN A 212 -9.32 -15.74 12.09
N ALA A 213 -8.27 -15.09 11.58
CA ALA A 213 -7.86 -15.20 10.18
C ALA A 213 -7.23 -16.56 9.81
N ASN A 214 -6.70 -17.29 10.79
CA ASN A 214 -6.10 -18.61 10.62
C ASN A 214 -7.11 -19.79 10.76
N LEU A 215 -8.38 -19.50 11.10
CA LEU A 215 -9.46 -20.49 11.22
C LEU A 215 -10.25 -20.59 9.91
#